data_AF-A0A944ENW6-F1
#
_entry.id   AF-A0A944ENW6-F1
#
_cell.length_a   1.000
_cell.length_b   1.000
_cell.length_c   1.000
_cell.angle_alpha   90.00
_cell.angle_beta   90.00
_cell.angle_gamma   90.00
#
_symmetry.space_group_name_H-M   'P 1'
#
loop_
_entity.id
_entity.type
_entity.pdbx_description
1 polymer ?
#
loop_
_entity_poly.entity_id
_entity_poly.type
_entity_poly.pdbx_seq_one_letter_code
_entity_poly.pdbx_strand_id
1 'polypeptide(L)'
;MPSRSALVHEHDLISNPVFCARVRMAFTRVAREVLSQQGDPGTPGNQLRVSLARSVLNPPDLTAHGMAPVIASDPDVSTAADAGRIDGQADSAQSAVTDELILAAVRNAWDLTAGVNPQNET
;
A
#
# COMPACT_ATOMS: atom_id res chain seq x y z
N MET A 1 -18.73 -22.85 3.46
CA MET A 1 -18.50 -21.94 4.60
C MET A 1 -19.02 -20.57 4.22
N PRO A 2 -19.68 -19.81 5.12
CA PRO A 2 -20.11 -18.46 4.78
C PRO A 2 -18.87 -17.61 4.44
N SER A 3 -18.90 -16.94 3.29
CA SER A 3 -17.87 -15.98 2.89
C SER A 3 -17.80 -14.90 3.96
N ARG A 4 -16.66 -14.82 4.65
CA ARG A 4 -16.38 -13.81 5.66
C ARG A 4 -16.19 -12.47 4.92
N SER A 5 -16.75 -11.39 5.45
CA SER A 5 -16.76 -10.08 4.79
C SER A 5 -15.33 -9.62 4.46
N ALA A 6 -15.12 -9.08 3.25
CA ALA A 6 -13.84 -8.51 2.81
C ALA A 6 -13.26 -7.51 3.84
N LEU A 7 -14.13 -6.72 4.48
CA LEU A 7 -13.74 -5.76 5.52
C LEU A 7 -13.10 -6.43 6.76
N VAL A 8 -13.56 -7.63 7.13
CA VAL A 8 -12.97 -8.38 8.25
C VAL A 8 -11.61 -8.93 7.85
N HIS A 9 -11.44 -9.36 6.60
CA HIS A 9 -10.15 -9.83 6.09
C HIS A 9 -9.10 -8.73 6.02
N GLU A 10 -9.50 -7.57 5.52
CA GLU A 10 -8.67 -6.37 5.48
C GLU A 10 -8.30 -5.92 6.90
N HIS A 11 -9.27 -5.93 7.83
CA HIS A 11 -9.04 -5.61 9.24
C HIS A 11 -8.03 -6.57 9.91
N ASP A 12 -8.18 -7.88 9.69
CA ASP A 12 -7.25 -8.88 10.21
C ASP A 12 -5.83 -8.66 9.65
N LEU A 13 -5.72 -8.29 8.36
CA LEU A 13 -4.44 -8.02 7.71
C LEU A 13 -3.75 -6.76 8.25
N ILE A 14 -4.48 -5.65 8.45
CA ILE A 14 -3.90 -4.43 9.06
C ILE A 14 -3.58 -4.58 10.54
N SER A 15 -4.19 -5.56 11.22
CA SER A 15 -3.87 -5.89 12.60
C SER A 15 -2.56 -6.67 12.71
N ASN A 16 -2.04 -7.20 11.60
CA ASN A 16 -0.74 -7.87 11.57
C ASN A 16 0.41 -6.84 11.51
N PRO A 17 1.30 -6.80 12.53
CA PRO A 17 2.37 -5.80 12.60
C PRO A 17 3.44 -5.98 11.51
N VAL A 18 3.66 -7.21 11.01
CA VAL A 18 4.61 -7.48 9.92
C VAL A 18 4.11 -6.86 8.62
N PHE A 19 2.82 -7.03 8.32
CA PHE A 19 2.20 -6.40 7.15
C PHE A 19 2.35 -4.87 7.22
N CYS A 20 1.97 -4.24 8.34
CA CYS A 20 2.10 -2.80 8.50
C CYS A 20 3.53 -2.29 8.34
N ALA A 21 4.52 -3.02 8.89
CA ALA A 21 5.93 -2.67 8.74
C ALA A 21 6.38 -2.73 7.28
N ARG A 22 6.00 -3.79 6.55
CA ARG A 22 6.31 -3.95 5.11
C ARG A 22 5.69 -2.84 4.27
N VAL A 23 4.42 -2.53 4.50
CA VAL A 23 3.75 -1.42 3.81
C VAL A 23 4.45 -0.09 4.07
N ARG A 24 4.81 0.21 5.34
CA ARG A 24 5.53 1.45 5.67
C ARG A 24 6.88 1.55 4.94
N MET A 25 7.61 0.44 4.85
CA MET A 25 8.87 0.39 4.11
C MET A 25 8.66 0.57 2.61
N ALA A 26 7.60 -0.01 2.04
CA ALA A 26 7.25 0.19 0.64
C ALA A 26 6.90 1.65 0.32
N PHE A 27 6.11 2.32 1.17
CA PHE A 27 5.84 3.77 1.04
C PHE A 27 7.12 4.60 1.12
N THR A 28 8.03 4.28 2.06
CA THR A 28 9.33 4.95 2.18
C THR A 28 10.17 4.78 0.91
N ARG A 29 10.16 3.57 0.32
CA ARG A 29 10.88 3.28 -0.92
C ARG A 29 10.31 4.07 -2.10
N VAL A 30 8.99 4.03 -2.30
CA VAL A 30 8.33 4.78 -3.39
C VAL A 30 8.50 6.28 -3.22
N ALA A 31 8.45 6.80 -1.99
CA ALA A 31 8.73 8.22 -1.72
C ALA A 31 10.13 8.63 -2.21
N ARG A 32 11.15 7.79 -1.98
CA ARG A 32 12.51 8.04 -2.47
C ARG A 32 12.61 7.96 -4.00
N GLU A 33 11.91 7.00 -4.62
CA GLU A 33 11.81 6.88 -6.08
C GLU A 33 11.20 8.17 -6.68
N VAL A 34 10.09 8.65 -6.13
CA VAL A 34 9.41 9.89 -6.57
C VAL A 34 10.31 11.12 -6.40
N LEU A 35 10.99 11.28 -5.27
CA LEU A 35 11.89 12.41 -5.06
C LEU A 35 13.09 12.41 -6.01
N SER A 36 13.52 11.25 -6.50
CA SER A 36 14.58 11.16 -7.52
C SER A 36 14.13 11.67 -8.89
N GLN A 37 12.82 11.72 -9.14
CA GLN A 37 12.18 12.25 -10.36
C GLN A 37 11.73 13.71 -10.19
N GLN A 38 12.01 14.32 -9.03
CA GLN A 38 11.63 15.70 -8.77
C GLN A 38 12.28 16.63 -9.79
N GLY A 39 11.47 17.43 -10.47
CA GLY A 39 11.94 18.38 -11.49
C GLY A 39 11.83 17.87 -12.93
N ASP A 40 11.35 16.64 -13.15
CA ASP A 40 10.91 16.21 -14.48
C ASP A 40 9.52 16.81 -14.81
N PRO A 41 9.43 17.72 -15.80
CA PRO A 41 8.16 18.30 -16.22
C PRO A 41 7.26 17.32 -16.98
N GLY A 42 7.80 16.18 -17.44
CA GLY A 42 7.03 15.14 -18.14
C GLY A 42 6.26 14.20 -17.21
N THR A 43 6.54 14.23 -15.89
CA THR A 43 5.90 13.34 -14.92
C THR A 43 4.52 13.87 -14.51
N PRO A 44 3.40 13.16 -14.80
CA PRO A 44 2.06 13.60 -14.38
C PRO A 44 1.95 13.75 -12.86
N GLY A 45 1.27 14.78 -12.38
CA GLY A 45 1.03 15.00 -10.95
C GLY A 45 2.29 15.23 -10.10
N ASN A 46 3.45 15.55 -10.69
CA ASN A 46 4.75 15.60 -10.00
C ASN A 46 4.73 16.45 -8.72
N GLN A 47 4.11 17.64 -8.74
CA GLN A 47 4.03 18.49 -7.54
C GLN A 47 3.30 17.81 -6.37
N LEU A 48 2.18 17.12 -6.64
CA LEU A 48 1.41 16.40 -5.62
C LEU A 48 2.16 15.15 -5.16
N ARG A 49 2.74 14.37 -6.10
CA ARG A 49 3.56 13.19 -5.78
C ARG A 49 4.73 13.56 -4.85
N VAL A 50 5.43 14.66 -5.12
CA VAL A 50 6.55 15.16 -4.29
C VAL A 50 6.08 15.67 -2.93
N SER A 51 4.94 16.36 -2.86
CA SER A 51 4.35 16.80 -1.59
C SER A 51 4.00 15.62 -0.67
N LEU A 52 3.39 14.57 -1.25
CA LEU A 52 3.10 13.33 -0.54
C LEU A 52 4.40 12.65 -0.07
N ALA A 53 5.43 12.61 -0.91
CA ALA A 53 6.72 11.98 -0.56
C ALA A 53 7.35 12.62 0.67
N ARG A 54 7.32 13.95 0.76
CA ARG A 54 7.85 14.69 1.92
C ARG A 54 7.08 14.39 3.20
N SER A 55 5.77 14.18 3.10
CA SER A 55 4.91 13.85 4.24
C SER A 55 5.15 12.41 4.73
N VAL A 56 5.29 11.46 3.80
CA VAL A 56 5.58 10.05 4.10
C VAL A 56 6.94 9.88 4.78
N LEU A 57 7.96 10.64 4.35
CA LEU A 57 9.31 10.56 4.94
C LEU A 57 9.43 11.29 6.29
N ASN A 58 8.44 12.09 6.68
CA ASN A 58 8.40 12.80 7.96
C ASN A 58 7.07 12.51 8.69
N PRO A 59 6.80 11.25 9.08
CA PRO A 59 5.53 10.90 9.67
C PRO A 59 5.35 11.58 11.05
N PRO A 60 4.18 12.16 11.34
CA PRO A 60 3.91 12.80 12.63
C PRO A 60 3.73 11.78 13.77
N ASP A 61 3.35 10.55 13.44
CA ASP A 61 3.16 9.45 14.39
C ASP A 61 3.70 8.13 13.80
N LEU A 62 4.69 7.55 14.48
CA LEU A 62 5.31 6.28 14.11
C LEU A 62 4.51 5.06 14.58
N THR A 63 3.46 5.25 15.40
CA THR A 63 2.64 4.17 15.95
C THR A 63 1.35 3.95 15.16
N ALA A 64 0.87 4.95 14.41
CA ALA A 64 -0.27 4.80 13.52
C ALA A 64 -0.03 3.74 12.42
N HIS A 65 -1.10 3.01 12.07
CA HIS A 65 -1.12 2.09 10.92
C HIS A 65 -0.81 2.79 9.58
N GLY A 66 -0.82 4.13 9.56
CA GLY A 66 -0.48 4.94 8.41
C GLY A 66 -1.37 4.60 7.22
N MET A 67 -0.75 4.25 6.10
CA MET A 67 -1.43 3.92 4.84
C MET A 67 -1.67 2.41 4.66
N ALA A 68 -1.43 1.58 5.69
CA ALA A 68 -1.70 0.14 5.62
C ALA A 68 -3.16 -0.23 5.25
N PRO A 69 -4.20 0.49 5.71
CA PRO A 69 -5.57 0.21 5.29
C PRO A 69 -5.78 0.36 3.78
N VAL A 70 -5.17 1.36 3.15
CA VAL A 70 -5.28 1.58 1.70
C VAL A 70 -4.71 0.40 0.93
N ILE A 71 -3.59 -0.16 1.40
CA ILE A 71 -2.93 -1.31 0.75
C ILE A 71 -3.67 -2.61 1.05
N ALA A 72 -4.22 -2.78 2.25
CA ALA A 72 -5.03 -3.96 2.56
C ALA A 72 -6.29 -4.02 1.67
N SER A 73 -6.89 -2.88 1.34
CA SER A 73 -8.05 -2.77 0.45
C SER A 73 -7.73 -2.85 -1.04
N ASP A 74 -6.44 -2.97 -1.42
CA ASP A 74 -6.09 -3.22 -2.82
C ASP A 74 -6.63 -4.60 -3.25
N PRO A 75 -7.35 -4.72 -4.38
CA PRO A 75 -8.01 -5.96 -4.75
C PRO A 75 -7.07 -7.16 -4.87
N ASP A 76 -5.87 -6.96 -5.38
CA ASP A 76 -4.92 -8.05 -5.57
C ASP A 76 -4.29 -8.45 -4.22
N VAL A 77 -3.98 -7.47 -3.37
CA VAL A 77 -3.52 -7.72 -1.99
C VAL A 77 -4.57 -8.46 -1.17
N SER A 78 -5.82 -7.98 -1.20
CA SER A 78 -6.94 -8.59 -0.47
C SER A 78 -7.20 -10.03 -0.94
N THR A 79 -7.17 -10.26 -2.26
CA THR A 79 -7.32 -11.60 -2.85
C THR A 79 -6.18 -12.54 -2.46
N ALA A 80 -4.92 -12.07 -2.51
CA ALA A 80 -3.76 -12.87 -2.12
C ALA A 80 -3.78 -13.22 -0.63
N ALA A 81 -4.14 -12.26 0.23
CA ALA A 81 -4.26 -12.47 1.67
C ALA A 81 -5.38 -13.47 2.00
N ASP A 82 -6.50 -13.42 1.28
CA ASP A 82 -7.59 -14.38 1.46
C ASP A 82 -7.21 -15.79 1.02
N ALA A 83 -6.61 -15.92 -0.16
CA ALA A 83 -6.16 -17.21 -0.69
C ALA A 83 -5.09 -17.89 0.18
N GLY A 84 -4.24 -17.10 0.84
CA GLY A 84 -3.18 -17.60 1.72
C GLY A 84 -3.58 -17.86 3.16
N ARG A 85 -4.84 -17.57 3.54
CA ARG A 85 -5.28 -17.70 4.93
C ARG A 85 -5.40 -19.16 5.35
N ILE A 86 -4.82 -19.48 6.50
CA ILE A 86 -4.92 -20.77 7.17
C ILE A 86 -5.45 -20.54 8.58
N ASP A 87 -6.58 -21.18 8.91
CA ASP A 87 -7.20 -21.07 10.23
C ASP A 87 -6.22 -21.49 11.34
N GLY A 88 -6.13 -20.68 12.39
CA GLY A 88 -5.21 -20.89 13.50
C GLY A 88 -3.76 -20.45 13.25
N GLN A 89 -3.44 -19.94 12.05
CA GLN A 89 -2.12 -19.39 11.73
C GLN A 89 -2.21 -17.89 11.46
N ALA A 90 -1.97 -17.08 12.49
CA ALA A 90 -2.13 -15.62 12.46
C ALA A 90 -1.34 -14.91 11.34
N ASP A 91 -0.19 -15.46 10.94
CA ASP A 91 0.70 -14.85 9.93
C ASP A 91 0.47 -15.36 8.51
N SER A 92 -0.40 -16.36 8.32
CA SER A 92 -0.59 -17.02 7.01
C SER A 92 -1.05 -16.03 5.92
N ALA A 93 -2.04 -15.19 6.22
CA ALA A 93 -2.56 -14.20 5.30
C ALA A 93 -1.50 -13.16 4.87
N GLN A 94 -0.73 -12.61 5.83
CA GLN A 94 0.29 -11.61 5.48
C GLN A 94 1.46 -12.21 4.70
N SER A 95 1.80 -13.47 5.00
CA SER A 95 2.92 -14.17 4.36
C SER A 95 2.62 -14.52 2.91
N ALA A 96 1.35 -14.62 2.53
CA ALA A 96 0.93 -14.82 1.15
C ALA A 96 0.95 -13.55 0.29
N VAL A 97 0.91 -12.38 0.93
CA VAL A 97 1.08 -11.09 0.23
C VAL A 97 2.58 -10.86 0.01
N THR A 98 3.04 -10.82 -1.24
CA THR A 98 4.46 -10.61 -1.56
C THR A 98 4.87 -9.13 -1.50
N ASP A 99 6.17 -8.86 -1.41
CA ASP A 99 6.68 -7.46 -1.39
C ASP A 99 6.43 -6.77 -2.74
N GLU A 100 6.47 -7.51 -3.84
CA GLU A 100 6.16 -7.00 -5.18
C GLU A 100 4.71 -6.53 -5.26
N LEU A 101 3.79 -7.29 -4.67
CA LEU A 101 2.37 -6.95 -4.64
C LEU A 101 2.13 -5.69 -3.80
N ILE A 102 2.79 -5.59 -2.64
CA ILE A 102 2.76 -4.38 -1.80
C ILE A 102 3.31 -3.19 -2.58
N LEU A 103 4.46 -3.33 -3.25
CA LEU A 103 5.06 -2.24 -4.01
C LEU A 103 4.18 -1.78 -5.18
N ALA A 104 3.53 -2.71 -5.88
CA ALA A 104 2.58 -2.38 -6.95
C ALA A 104 1.37 -1.62 -6.39
N ALA A 105 0.75 -2.13 -5.33
CA ALA A 105 -0.39 -1.49 -4.66
C ALA A 105 -0.01 -0.09 -4.12
N VAL A 106 1.19 0.08 -3.55
CA VAL A 106 1.66 1.39 -3.08
C VAL A 106 1.83 2.36 -4.24
N ARG A 107 2.40 1.96 -5.37
CA ARG A 107 2.52 2.84 -6.55
C ARG A 107 1.14 3.24 -7.09
N ASN A 108 0.20 2.31 -7.19
CA ASN A 108 -1.17 2.59 -7.60
C ASN A 108 -1.84 3.58 -6.63
N ALA A 109 -1.74 3.34 -5.32
CA ALA A 109 -2.28 4.24 -4.31
C ALA A 109 -1.63 5.63 -4.37
N TRP A 110 -0.34 5.70 -4.65
CA TRP A 110 0.40 6.94 -4.81
C TRP A 110 -0.13 7.77 -5.99
N ASP A 111 -0.34 7.11 -7.12
CA ASP A 111 -0.83 7.73 -8.35
C ASP A 111 -2.25 8.22 -8.18
N LEU A 112 -3.14 7.38 -7.63
CA LEU A 112 -4.51 7.77 -7.30
C LEU A 112 -4.55 8.99 -6.36
N THR A 113 -3.72 9.00 -5.32
CA THR A 113 -3.64 10.12 -4.37
C THR A 113 -3.13 11.40 -5.03
N ALA A 114 -2.23 11.27 -6.02
CA ALA A 114 -1.73 12.38 -6.81
C ALA A 114 -2.68 12.81 -7.94
N GLY A 115 -3.87 12.22 -8.05
CA GLY A 115 -4.84 12.50 -9.09
C GLY A 115 -4.45 11.97 -10.47
N VAL A 116 -3.49 11.05 -10.53
CA VAL A 116 -3.10 10.34 -11.74
C VAL A 116 -3.92 9.07 -11.83
N ASN A 117 -4.79 8.97 -12.83
CA ASN A 117 -5.54 7.76 -13.09
C ASN A 117 -4.76 6.91 -14.11
N PRO A 118 -4.27 5.70 -13.74
CA PRO A 118 -3.60 4.81 -14.69
C PRO A 118 -4.47 4.42 -15.89
N GLN A 119 -5.80 4.55 -15.78
CA GLN A 119 -6.75 4.19 -16.82
C GLN A 119 -6.97 5.26 -17.90
N ASN A 120 -6.37 6.45 -17.75
CA ASN A 120 -6.52 7.56 -18.70
C ASN A 120 -5.31 7.76 -19.64
N GLU A 121 -4.37 6.84 -19.66
CA GLU A 121 -3.28 6.81 -20.66
C GLU A 121 -3.75 6.01 -21.90
N THR A 122 -4.42 6.69 -22.83
CA THR A 122 -4.65 6.23 -24.22
C THR A 122 -3.82 7.04 -25.19
#